data_AF-A0A3M2JS16-F1
#
_entry.id   AF-A0A3M2JS16-F1
#
_cell.length_a   1.000
_cell.length_b   1.000
_cell.length_c   1.000
_cell.angle_alpha   90.00
_cell.angle_beta   90.00
_cell.angle_gamma   90.00
#
_symmetry.space_group_name_H-M   'P 1'
#
loop_
_entity.id
_entity.type
_entity.pdbx_description
1 polymer ?
#
loop_
_entity_poly.entity_id
_entity_poly.type
_entity_poly.pdbx_seq_one_letter_code
_entity_poly.pdbx_strand_id
1 'polypeptide(L)'
;MWQGRHRSSALISVIMEFFYSLAKIGTLLCLISALWGIPVQAQEQLETYSGVRIYIDKPSDVLQLLRAGLEFDHLHFQQDYIEVALSSRDMQRLQQTGYRYEVLIPDLSAFYQERASIPRQE
;
A
#
# COMPACT_ATOMS: atom_id res chain seq x y z
N MET A 1 23.51 -20.62 -73.30
CA MET A 1 22.03 -20.66 -73.23
C MET A 1 21.62 -20.23 -71.84
N TRP A 2 20.82 -19.17 -71.78
CA TRP A 2 20.47 -18.35 -70.61
C TRP A 2 19.24 -18.95 -69.92
N GLN A 3 19.19 -18.91 -68.58
CA GLN A 3 18.02 -18.57 -67.75
C GLN A 3 18.10 -19.27 -66.39
N GLY A 4 17.98 -18.50 -65.31
CA GLY A 4 17.63 -19.06 -64.01
C GLY A 4 18.17 -18.31 -62.80
N ARG A 5 17.77 -17.04 -62.59
CA ARG A 5 17.73 -16.46 -61.23
C ARG A 5 16.95 -15.15 -61.14
N HIS A 6 15.62 -15.24 -61.09
CA HIS A 6 14.77 -14.15 -60.58
C HIS A 6 13.60 -14.74 -59.80
N ARG A 7 13.83 -15.19 -58.56
CA ARG A 7 12.75 -15.50 -57.60
C ARG A 7 12.98 -15.00 -56.18
N SER A 8 14.14 -14.41 -55.88
CA SER A 8 14.51 -14.03 -54.50
C SER A 8 14.02 -12.64 -54.06
N SER A 9 13.61 -11.76 -54.97
CA SER A 9 13.23 -10.38 -54.64
C SER A 9 11.81 -10.26 -54.06
N ALA A 10 10.86 -11.08 -54.52
CA ALA A 10 9.47 -11.00 -54.05
C ALA A 10 9.29 -11.50 -52.61
N LEU A 11 10.05 -12.51 -52.21
CA LEU A 11 9.96 -13.15 -50.89
C LEU A 11 10.46 -12.23 -49.77
N ILE A 12 11.49 -11.42 -50.05
CA ILE A 12 12.02 -10.44 -49.10
C ILE A 12 11.03 -9.28 -48.89
N SER A 13 10.32 -8.88 -49.96
CA SER A 13 9.32 -7.79 -49.89
C SER A 13 8.12 -8.17 -49.02
N VAL A 14 7.60 -9.39 -49.15
CA VAL A 14 6.45 -9.87 -48.36
C VAL A 14 6.80 -9.99 -46.87
N ILE A 15 8.02 -10.42 -46.57
CA ILE A 15 8.51 -10.56 -45.19
C ILE A 15 8.69 -9.19 -44.52
N MET A 16 9.24 -8.21 -45.25
CA MET A 16 9.40 -6.83 -44.76
C MET A 16 8.06 -6.15 -44.46
N GLU A 17 7.03 -6.34 -45.30
CA GLU A 17 5.70 -5.76 -45.05
C GLU A 17 4.99 -6.39 -43.84
N PHE A 18 5.20 -7.69 -43.58
CA PHE A 18 4.69 -8.34 -42.38
C PHE A 18 5.31 -7.76 -41.09
N PHE A 19 6.61 -7.52 -41.08
CA PHE A 19 7.29 -6.88 -39.94
C PHE A 19 6.85 -5.42 -39.75
N TYR A 20 6.62 -4.69 -40.86
CA TYR A 20 6.13 -3.32 -40.81
C TYR A 20 4.67 -3.23 -40.30
N SER A 21 3.85 -4.25 -40.57
CA SER A 21 2.46 -4.36 -40.10
C SER A 21 2.38 -4.69 -38.60
N LEU A 22 3.23 -5.61 -38.11
CA LEU A 22 3.34 -5.96 -36.69
C LEU A 22 3.82 -4.77 -35.83
N ALA A 23 4.74 -3.96 -36.35
CA ALA A 23 5.23 -2.76 -35.66
C ALA A 23 4.16 -1.65 -35.49
N LYS A 24 3.21 -1.54 -36.44
CA LYS A 24 2.11 -0.55 -36.41
C LYS A 24 1.00 -0.92 -35.43
N ILE A 25 0.73 -2.21 -35.24
CA ILE A 25 -0.31 -2.69 -34.30
C ILE A 25 0.11 -2.40 -32.85
N GLY A 26 1.40 -2.51 -32.53
CA GLY A 26 1.92 -2.20 -31.19
C GLY A 26 1.86 -0.71 -30.83
N THR A 27 2.01 0.19 -31.82
CA THR A 27 1.96 1.64 -31.59
C THR A 27 0.53 2.17 -31.46
N LEU A 28 -0.45 1.53 -32.10
CA LEU A 28 -1.86 1.92 -32.01
C LEU A 28 -2.47 1.63 -30.62
N LEU A 29 -2.02 0.56 -29.95
CA LEU A 29 -2.51 0.17 -28.62
C LEU A 29 -2.06 1.14 -27.50
N CYS A 30 -0.88 1.75 -27.63
CA CYS A 30 -0.38 2.75 -26.68
C CYS A 30 -1.07 4.12 -26.79
N LEU A 31 -1.67 4.46 -27.94
CA LEU A 31 -2.37 5.74 -28.12
C LEU A 31 -3.81 5.70 -27.59
N ILE A 32 -4.44 4.52 -27.53
CA ILE A 32 -5.79 4.35 -26.98
C ILE A 32 -5.77 4.50 -25.45
N SER A 33 -4.72 4.04 -24.76
CA SER A 33 -4.59 4.21 -23.30
C SER A 33 -4.38 5.67 -22.86
N ALA A 34 -3.91 6.56 -23.75
CA ALA A 34 -3.78 7.99 -23.46
C ALA A 34 -5.10 8.77 -23.56
N LEU A 35 -6.14 8.21 -24.19
CA LEU A 35 -7.44 8.88 -24.36
C LEU A 35 -8.44 8.60 -23.24
N TRP A 36 -8.19 7.58 -22.41
CA TRP A 36 -8.99 7.28 -21.22
C TRP A 36 -8.20 7.75 -20.02
N GLY A 37 -8.27 9.05 -19.72
CA GLY A 37 -7.69 9.62 -18.52
C GLY A 37 -8.30 8.94 -17.29
N ILE A 38 -7.66 7.87 -16.81
CA ILE A 38 -7.98 7.26 -15.53
C ILE A 38 -7.45 8.25 -14.48
N PRO A 39 -8.31 8.94 -13.72
CA PRO A 39 -7.82 9.69 -12.59
C PRO A 39 -7.27 8.66 -11.60
N VAL A 40 -5.94 8.58 -11.49
CA VAL A 40 -5.30 7.90 -10.36
C VAL A 40 -5.64 8.77 -9.14
N GLN A 41 -6.78 8.48 -8.54
CA GLN A 41 -7.17 9.06 -7.26
C GLN A 41 -6.32 8.36 -6.21
N ALA A 42 -5.17 8.95 -5.89
CA ALA A 42 -4.49 8.66 -4.64
C ALA A 42 -5.43 9.14 -3.53
N GLN A 43 -6.30 8.25 -3.05
CA GLN A 43 -7.16 8.52 -1.92
C GLN A 43 -6.26 8.51 -0.68
N GLU A 44 -5.91 9.69 -0.19
CA GLU A 44 -5.30 9.87 1.12
C GLU A 44 -6.29 9.30 2.14
N GLN A 45 -6.05 8.07 2.59
CA GLN A 45 -6.88 7.44 3.60
C GLN A 45 -6.65 8.22 4.88
N LEU A 46 -7.69 8.92 5.37
CA LEU A 46 -7.66 9.59 6.65
C LEU A 46 -7.23 8.57 7.71
N GLU A 47 -6.02 8.77 8.25
CA GLU A 47 -5.41 7.78 9.13
C GLU A 47 -6.18 7.74 10.45
N THR A 48 -6.78 6.58 10.73
CA THR A 48 -7.53 6.35 11.98
C THR A 48 -6.58 5.77 13.02
N TYR A 49 -6.67 6.27 14.24
CA TYR A 49 -5.85 5.85 15.35
C TYR A 49 -6.69 5.16 16.41
N SER A 50 -6.21 4.02 16.91
CA SER A 50 -6.81 3.28 18.01
C SER A 50 -5.91 3.34 19.24
N GLY A 51 -6.51 3.45 20.43
CA GLY A 51 -5.82 3.26 21.70
C GLY A 51 -5.75 1.77 22.03
N VAL A 52 -4.55 1.24 22.20
CA VAL A 52 -4.31 -0.20 22.29
C VAL A 52 -3.43 -0.51 23.49
N ARG A 53 -3.79 -1.58 24.21
CA ARG A 53 -2.95 -2.22 25.21
C ARG A 53 -2.28 -3.45 24.61
N ILE A 54 -0.96 -3.53 24.64
CA ILE A 54 -0.19 -4.68 24.17
C ILE A 54 0.45 -5.34 25.39
N TYR A 55 0.18 -6.62 25.61
CA TYR A 55 0.76 -7.37 26.71
C TYR A 55 2.20 -7.78 26.35
N ILE A 56 3.13 -7.56 27.28
CA ILE A 56 4.55 -7.87 27.12
C ILE A 56 5.05 -8.63 28.34
N ASP A 57 6.02 -9.53 28.15
CA ASP A 57 6.59 -10.31 29.26
C ASP A 57 7.86 -9.63 29.79
N LYS A 58 8.56 -8.89 28.93
CA LYS A 58 9.82 -8.22 29.26
C LYS A 58 10.01 -6.94 28.45
N PRO A 59 10.79 -5.97 28.96
CA PRO A 59 11.04 -4.70 28.25
C PRO A 59 11.64 -4.87 26.85
N SER A 60 12.39 -5.96 26.60
CA SER A 60 12.98 -6.23 25.29
C SER A 60 11.96 -6.63 24.22
N ASP A 61 10.72 -6.95 24.59
CA ASP A 61 9.63 -7.21 23.63
C ASP A 61 9.26 -5.95 22.84
N VAL A 62 9.40 -4.77 23.42
CA VAL A 62 9.18 -3.51 22.69
C VAL A 62 10.18 -3.34 21.56
N LEU A 63 11.43 -3.80 21.73
CA LEU A 63 12.40 -3.82 20.64
C LEU A 63 11.99 -4.78 19.53
N GLN A 64 11.28 -5.87 19.85
CA GLN A 64 10.76 -6.79 18.83
C GLN A 64 9.62 -6.15 18.04
N LEU A 65 8.72 -5.44 18.71
CA LEU A 65 7.64 -4.69 18.07
C LEU A 65 8.17 -3.57 17.15
N LEU A 66 9.18 -2.82 17.60
CA LEU A 66 9.87 -1.82 16.75
C LEU A 66 10.53 -2.46 15.52
N ARG A 67 11.17 -3.63 15.67
CA ARG A 67 11.76 -4.37 14.55
C ARG A 67 10.72 -4.93 13.59
N ALA A 68 9.50 -5.19 14.06
CA ALA A 68 8.36 -5.53 13.21
C ALA A 68 7.80 -4.32 12.44
N GLY A 69 8.38 -3.13 12.65
CA GLY A 69 8.03 -1.90 11.94
C GLY A 69 6.88 -1.14 12.58
N LEU A 70 6.52 -1.42 13.84
CA LEU A 70 5.61 -0.55 14.58
C LEU A 70 6.33 0.74 14.94
N GLU A 71 5.64 1.86 14.75
CA GLU A 71 6.09 3.19 15.17
C GLU A 71 5.32 3.62 16.41
N PHE A 72 6.01 4.28 17.34
CA PHE A 72 5.44 4.62 18.64
C PHE A 72 5.78 6.07 19.01
N ASP A 73 4.78 6.94 19.07
CA ASP A 73 4.98 8.35 19.44
C ASP A 73 4.87 8.59 20.95
N HIS A 74 3.95 7.88 21.63
CA HIS A 74 3.70 8.03 23.06
C HIS A 74 3.32 6.70 23.71
N LEU A 75 4.34 5.98 24.23
CA LEU A 75 4.17 4.72 24.95
C LEU A 75 4.04 4.98 26.45
N HIS A 76 3.01 4.40 27.06
CA HIS A 76 2.92 4.26 28.51
C HIS A 76 3.31 2.84 28.90
N PHE A 77 4.42 2.69 29.62
CA PHE A 77 4.88 1.40 30.12
C PHE A 77 4.24 1.04 31.46
N GLN A 78 3.81 -0.21 31.57
CA GLN A 78 3.43 -0.87 32.81
C GLN A 78 4.24 -2.16 32.95
N GLN A 79 4.12 -2.86 34.09
CA GLN A 79 4.92 -4.08 34.33
C GLN A 79 4.68 -5.15 33.26
N ASP A 80 3.42 -5.35 32.87
CA ASP A 80 2.99 -6.51 32.08
C ASP A 80 2.38 -6.11 30.72
N TYR A 81 2.36 -4.80 30.42
CA TYR A 81 1.78 -4.26 29.19
C TYR A 81 2.29 -2.86 28.87
N ILE A 82 2.06 -2.44 27.62
CA ILE A 82 2.20 -1.06 27.15
C ILE A 82 0.86 -0.55 26.63
N GLU A 83 0.59 0.73 26.81
CA GLU A 83 -0.53 1.42 26.16
C GLU A 83 0.00 2.44 25.16
N VAL A 84 -0.54 2.40 23.95
CA VAL A 84 -0.06 3.23 22.83
C VAL A 84 -1.18 3.49 21.83
N ALA A 85 -1.10 4.63 21.15
CA ALA A 85 -1.94 4.93 19.99
C ALA A 85 -1.31 4.32 18.74
N LEU A 86 -2.07 3.50 18.00
CA LEU A 86 -1.62 2.88 16.76
C LEU A 86 -2.47 3.32 15.59
N SER A 87 -1.80 3.61 14.46
CA SER A 87 -2.46 3.79 13.18
C SER A 87 -3.09 2.47 12.70
N SER A 88 -4.03 2.55 11.75
CA SER A 88 -4.55 1.36 11.06
C SER A 88 -3.46 0.47 10.46
N ARG A 89 -2.35 1.08 9.99
CA ARG A 89 -1.20 0.35 9.43
C ARG A 89 -0.44 -0.39 10.53
N ASP A 90 -0.19 0.24 11.67
CA ASP A 90 0.50 -0.39 12.79
C ASP A 90 -0.36 -1.45 13.47
N MET A 91 -1.68 -1.30 13.46
CA MET A 91 -2.60 -2.36 13.89
C MET A 91 -2.46 -3.62 13.04
N GLN A 92 -2.33 -3.49 11.71
CA GLN A 92 -2.07 -4.63 10.83
C GLN A 92 -0.72 -5.30 11.13
N ARG A 93 0.31 -4.50 11.40
CA ARG A 93 1.63 -5.02 11.80
C ARG A 93 1.55 -5.74 13.15
N LEU A 94 0.89 -5.15 14.14
CA LEU A 94 0.69 -5.76 15.45
C LEU A 94 0.01 -7.14 15.33
N GLN A 95 -1.04 -7.24 14.51
CA GLN A 95 -1.72 -8.52 14.25
C GLN A 95 -0.79 -9.59 13.70
N GLN A 96 0.22 -9.21 12.91
CA GLN A 96 1.20 -10.13 12.32
C GLN A 96 2.28 -10.58 13.32
N THR A 97 2.46 -9.86 14.42
CA THR A 97 3.48 -10.19 15.43
C THR A 97 3.04 -11.31 16.39
N GLY A 98 1.73 -11.57 16.51
CA GLY A 98 1.18 -12.59 17.41
C GLY A 98 1.19 -12.20 18.89
N TYR A 99 1.60 -10.98 19.25
CA TYR A 99 1.46 -10.47 20.62
C TYR A 99 -0.01 -10.36 21.00
N ARG A 100 -0.32 -10.66 22.26
CA ARG A 100 -1.66 -10.45 22.80
C ARG A 100 -1.88 -8.95 22.98
N TYR A 101 -3.03 -8.46 22.50
CA TYR A 101 -3.40 -7.06 22.64
C TYR A 101 -4.90 -6.91 22.89
N GLU A 102 -5.28 -5.74 23.38
CA GLU A 102 -6.66 -5.32 23.63
C GLU A 102 -6.85 -3.91 23.05
N VAL A 103 -7.89 -3.71 22.26
CA VAL A 103 -8.26 -2.38 21.76
C VAL A 103 -9.09 -1.69 22.84
N LEU A 104 -8.51 -0.66 23.47
CA LEU A 104 -9.17 0.11 24.52
C LEU A 104 -10.12 1.15 23.94
N ILE A 105 -9.68 1.82 22.86
CA ILE A 105 -10.44 2.88 22.16
C ILE A 105 -10.30 2.62 20.66
N PRO A 106 -11.36 2.23 19.94
CA PRO A 106 -11.27 1.90 18.52
C PRO A 106 -11.00 3.13 17.64
N ASP A 107 -11.55 4.28 18.00
CA ASP A 107 -11.36 5.55 17.30
C ASP A 107 -11.04 6.66 18.32
N LEU A 108 -9.75 6.99 18.42
CA LEU A 108 -9.27 8.05 19.31
C LEU A 108 -9.81 9.42 18.90
N SER A 109 -9.96 9.68 17.61
CA SER A 109 -10.47 10.95 17.10
C SER A 109 -11.91 11.17 17.54
N ALA A 110 -12.78 10.17 17.36
CA ALA A 110 -14.16 10.22 17.82
C ALA A 110 -14.26 10.37 19.35
N PHE A 111 -13.45 9.61 20.09
CA PHE A 111 -13.42 9.67 21.56
C PHE A 111 -13.07 11.06 22.09
N TYR A 112 -12.07 11.73 21.50
CA TYR A 112 -11.71 13.09 21.92
C TYR A 112 -12.73 14.15 21.48
N GLN A 113 -13.36 13.99 20.30
CA GLN A 113 -14.43 14.87 19.86
C GLN A 113 -15.62 14.85 20.82
N GLU A 114 -16.02 13.66 21.27
CA GLU A 114 -17.10 13.50 22.25
C GLU A 114 -16.75 14.19 23.58
N ARG A 115 -15.53 13.97 24.10
CA ARG A 115 -15.09 14.60 25.35
C ARG A 115 -14.97 16.12 25.27
N ALA A 116 -14.52 16.66 24.13
CA ALA A 116 -14.42 18.10 23.93
C ALA A 116 -15.79 18.80 23.93
N SER A 117 -16.87 18.06 23.65
CA SER A 117 -18.24 18.60 23.65
C SER A 117 -18.88 18.69 25.04
N ILE A 118 -18.25 18.16 26.09
CA ILE A 118 -18.74 18.24 27.47
C ILE A 118 -18.34 19.60 28.06
N PRO A 119 -19.30 20.50 28.39
CA PRO A 119 -18.98 21.77 29.04
C PRO A 119 -18.29 21.50 30.39
N ARG A 120 -17.18 22.18 30.64
CA ARG A 120 -16.54 22.16 31.97
C ARG A 120 -17.55 22.73 32.97
N GLN A 121 -18.03 21.93 33.92
CA GLN A 121 -18.80 22.46 35.04
C GLN A 121 -17.80 23.15 35.97
N GLU A 122 -17.78 24.48 35.91
CA GLU A 122 -17.08 25.36 36.85
C GLU A 122 -17.90 25.56 38.12
#